data_AF-A0A4Q6FE48-F1
#
_entry.id   AF-A0A4Q6FE48-F1
#
_cell.length_a   1.000
_cell.length_b   1.000
_cell.length_c   1.000
_cell.angle_alpha   90.00
_cell.angle_beta   90.00
_cell.angle_gamma   90.00
#
_symmetry.space_group_name_H-M   'P 1'
#
loop_
_entity.id
_entity.type
_entity.pdbx_description
1 polymer ?
#
loop_
_entity_poly.entity_id
_entity_poly.type
_entity_poly.pdbx_seq_one_letter_code
_entity_poly.pdbx_strand_id
1 'polypeptide(L)'
;MQAVELYPIQNSLILRARGVELLVLPVHIEALKERKDSKAFAEYFLQTAMVNRSARKLYEAWLKKDSGLWKRVYHSVMNDFNEAQAEGQDEAK
;
A
#
# COMPACT_ATOMS: atom_id res chain seq x y z
N MET A 1 -7.35 -8.90 -17.79
CA MET A 1 -7.84 -8.77 -16.40
C MET A 1 -7.61 -7.33 -15.98
N GLN A 2 -8.54 -6.71 -15.23
CA GLN A 2 -8.29 -5.38 -14.65
C GLN A 2 -7.16 -5.47 -13.63
N ALA A 3 -6.15 -4.61 -13.79
CA ALA A 3 -5.06 -4.48 -12.83
C ALA A 3 -5.57 -3.91 -11.51
N VAL A 4 -4.90 -4.22 -10.39
CA VAL A 4 -5.26 -3.61 -9.11
C VAL A 4 -4.78 -2.16 -9.13
N GLU A 5 -5.68 -1.22 -8.88
CA GLU A 5 -5.38 0.21 -8.81
C GLU A 5 -4.89 0.56 -7.39
N LEU A 6 -3.89 1.43 -7.28
CA LEU A 6 -3.34 1.90 -6.01
C LEU A 6 -3.62 3.39 -5.86
N TYR A 7 -4.18 3.77 -4.72
CA TYR A 7 -4.50 5.17 -4.40
C TYR A 7 -3.87 5.54 -3.05
N PRO A 8 -2.74 6.25 -3.05
CA PRO A 8 -2.23 6.94 -1.88
C PRO A 8 -3.19 8.06 -1.48
N ILE A 9 -3.68 8.08 -0.24
CA ILE A 9 -4.58 9.13 0.27
C ILE A 9 -4.36 9.34 1.77
N GLN A 10 -4.07 10.57 2.20
CA GLN A 10 -3.91 10.93 3.62
C GLN A 10 -3.01 9.93 4.39
N ASN A 11 -1.82 9.64 3.84
CA ASN A 11 -0.87 8.66 4.37
C ASN A 11 -1.43 7.22 4.51
N SER A 12 -2.56 6.90 3.87
CA SER A 12 -3.13 5.56 3.72
C SER A 12 -2.95 5.06 2.29
N LEU A 13 -2.95 3.75 2.08
CA LEU A 13 -2.94 3.15 0.75
C LEU A 13 -4.23 2.37 0.52
N ILE A 14 -4.99 2.72 -0.52
CA ILE A 14 -6.15 1.96 -0.98
C ILE A 14 -5.73 1.12 -2.19
N LEU A 15 -6.00 -0.19 -2.15
CA LEU A 15 -5.89 -1.09 -3.29
C LEU A 15 -7.29 -1.42 -3.76
N ARG A 16 -7.62 -1.13 -5.03
CA ARG A 16 -8.95 -1.32 -5.60
C ARG A 16 -8.91 -2.27 -6.79
N ALA A 17 -9.82 -3.22 -6.83
CA ALA A 17 -10.07 -4.02 -8.03
C ALA A 17 -11.50 -4.54 -8.05
N ARG A 18 -12.18 -4.42 -9.21
CA ARG A 18 -13.53 -4.99 -9.45
C ARG A 18 -14.57 -4.60 -8.39
N GLY A 19 -14.55 -3.34 -7.95
CA GLY A 19 -15.48 -2.82 -6.93
C GLY A 19 -15.18 -3.27 -5.50
N VAL A 20 -14.04 -3.92 -5.25
CA VAL A 20 -13.57 -4.30 -3.91
C VAL A 20 -12.33 -3.49 -3.56
N GLU A 21 -12.26 -3.07 -2.30
CA GLU A 21 -11.17 -2.24 -1.77
C GLU A 21 -10.49 -2.90 -0.57
N LEU A 22 -9.17 -2.71 -0.49
CA LEU A 22 -8.37 -2.98 0.70
C LEU A 22 -7.72 -1.67 1.14
N LEU A 23 -7.90 -1.34 2.42
CA LEU A 23 -7.31 -0.17 3.05
C LEU A 23 -6.10 -0.59 3.90
N VAL A 24 -4.97 0.07 3.68
CA VAL A 24 -3.80 0.05 4.56
C VAL A 24 -3.78 1.36 5.35
N LEU A 25 -3.93 1.25 6.66
CA LEU A 25 -4.04 2.41 7.56
C LEU A 25 -2.73 3.19 7.69
N PRO A 26 -2.77 4.50 8.03
CA PRO A 26 -1.58 5.33 8.14
C PRO A 26 -0.50 4.81 9.08
N VAL A 27 -0.91 4.30 10.25
CA VAL A 27 0.01 3.69 11.23
C VAL A 27 0.83 2.56 10.63
N HIS A 28 0.26 1.80 9.70
CA HIS A 28 0.96 0.72 9.02
C HIS A 28 1.85 1.24 7.90
N ILE A 29 1.45 2.31 7.20
CA ILE A 29 2.28 2.96 6.18
C ILE A 29 3.56 3.52 6.82
N GLU A 30 3.46 4.22 7.94
CA GLU A 30 4.60 4.74 8.69
C GLU A 30 5.54 3.60 9.13
N ALA A 31 4.99 2.57 9.75
CA ALA A 31 5.76 1.39 10.14
C ALA A 31 6.43 0.72 8.93
N LEU A 32 5.75 0.61 7.80
CA LEU A 32 6.31 0.01 6.59
C LEU A 32 7.49 0.84 6.03
N LYS A 33 7.41 2.18 6.06
CA LYS A 33 8.50 3.07 5.61
C LYS A 33 9.79 2.91 6.40
N GLU A 34 9.69 2.56 7.68
CA GLU A 34 10.86 2.32 8.55
C GLU A 34 11.60 1.01 8.20
N ARG A 35 10.95 0.08 7.51
CA ARG A 35 11.47 -1.26 7.20
C ARG A 35 12.22 -1.26 5.87
N LYS A 36 13.53 -0.96 5.94
CA LYS A 36 14.44 -0.98 4.78
C LYS A 36 14.71 -2.37 4.21
N ASP A 37 14.54 -3.41 5.03
CA ASP A 37 14.68 -4.79 4.58
C ASP A 37 13.39 -5.27 3.90
N SER A 38 13.53 -5.80 2.68
CA SER A 38 12.40 -6.24 1.86
C SER A 38 11.63 -7.41 2.47
N LYS A 39 12.32 -8.31 3.20
CA LYS A 39 11.68 -9.45 3.87
C LYS A 39 10.87 -8.98 5.08
N ALA A 40 11.45 -8.12 5.91
CA ALA A 40 10.76 -7.51 7.04
C ALA A 40 9.54 -6.68 6.61
N PHE A 41 9.64 -5.95 5.49
CA PHE A 41 8.52 -5.23 4.90
C PHE A 41 7.39 -6.20 4.48
N ALA A 42 7.73 -7.28 3.76
CA ALA A 42 6.76 -8.28 3.31
C ALA A 42 6.04 -8.97 4.47
N GLU A 43 6.79 -9.36 5.49
CA GLU A 43 6.24 -10.00 6.68
C GLU A 43 5.28 -9.08 7.41
N TYR A 44 5.68 -7.83 7.67
CA TYR A 44 4.81 -6.86 8.33
C TYR A 44 3.56 -6.54 7.50
N PHE A 45 3.71 -6.33 6.19
CA PHE A 45 2.60 -6.01 5.31
C PHE A 45 1.53 -7.11 5.36
N LEU A 46 1.93 -8.36 5.17
CA LEU A 46 1.00 -9.48 5.12
C LEU A 46 0.44 -9.81 6.50
N GLN A 47 1.27 -9.87 7.54
CA GLN A 47 0.81 -10.35 8.84
C GLN A 47 0.10 -9.27 9.67
N THR A 48 0.53 -8.01 9.53
CA THR A 48 0.11 -6.91 10.41
C THR A 48 -0.71 -5.85 9.66
N ALA A 49 -0.19 -5.31 8.56
CA ALA A 49 -0.87 -4.22 7.84
C ALA A 49 -2.18 -4.68 7.18
N MET A 50 -2.25 -5.95 6.75
CA MET A 50 -3.50 -6.62 6.40
C MET A 50 -4.22 -7.07 7.68
N VAL A 51 -5.09 -6.19 8.18
CA VAL A 51 -5.77 -6.29 9.48
C VAL A 51 -6.52 -7.59 9.76
N ASN A 52 -6.93 -8.35 8.73
CA ASN A 52 -7.64 -9.61 8.92
C ASN A 52 -7.30 -10.66 7.85
N ARG A 53 -7.69 -11.92 8.15
CA ARG A 53 -7.44 -13.07 7.28
C ARG A 53 -8.09 -12.93 5.90
N SER A 54 -9.26 -12.30 5.81
CA SER A 54 -9.96 -12.12 4.53
C SER A 54 -9.22 -11.13 3.63
N ALA A 55 -8.71 -10.03 4.18
CA ALA A 55 -7.90 -9.05 3.48
C ALA A 55 -6.61 -9.68 2.93
N ARG A 56 -5.90 -10.46 3.77
CA ARG A 56 -4.74 -11.24 3.32
C ARG A 56 -5.05 -12.15 2.14
N LYS A 57 -6.10 -12.98 2.27
CA LYS A 57 -6.48 -13.93 1.21
C LYS A 57 -6.87 -13.21 -0.09
N LEU A 58 -7.56 -12.08 0.02
CA LEU A 58 -7.93 -11.27 -1.13
C LEU A 58 -6.69 -10.71 -1.82
N TYR A 59 -5.75 -10.14 -1.04
CA TYR A 59 -4.48 -9.65 -1.55
C TYR A 59 -3.68 -10.75 -2.25
N GLU A 60 -3.54 -11.93 -1.63
CA GLU A 60 -2.86 -13.09 -2.24
C GLU A 60 -3.53 -13.53 -3.55
N ALA A 61 -4.86 -13.50 -3.62
CA ALA A 61 -5.62 -13.84 -4.83
C ALA A 61 -5.40 -12.81 -5.95
N TRP A 62 -5.24 -11.54 -5.60
CA TRP A 62 -4.86 -10.49 -6.54
C TRP A 62 -3.42 -10.64 -7.01
N LEU A 63 -2.47 -10.91 -6.11
CA LEU A 63 -1.06 -11.10 -6.43
C LEU A 63 -0.83 -12.26 -7.42
N LYS A 64 -1.60 -13.35 -7.30
CA LYS A 64 -1.57 -14.47 -8.26
C LYS A 64 -1.98 -14.07 -9.69
N LYS A 65 -2.79 -13.03 -9.82
CA LYS A 65 -3.32 -12.53 -11.11
C LYS A 65 -2.56 -11.31 -11.64
N ASP A 66 -1.86 -10.61 -10.76
CA ASP A 66 -1.05 -9.43 -11.04
C ASP A 66 0.27 -9.55 -10.29
N SER A 67 1.26 -10.18 -10.95
CA SER A 67 2.59 -10.41 -10.39
C SER A 67 3.36 -9.11 -10.13
N GLY A 68 2.97 -8.01 -10.78
CA GLY A 68 3.56 -6.69 -10.56
C GLY A 68 3.01 -5.98 -9.33
N LEU A 69 1.91 -6.46 -8.73
CA LEU A 69 1.23 -5.81 -7.62
C LEU A 69 2.16 -5.56 -6.43
N TRP A 70 2.96 -6.56 -6.04
CA TRP A 70 3.88 -6.41 -4.90
C TRP A 70 4.88 -5.27 -5.12
N LYS A 71 5.49 -5.21 -6.30
CA LYS A 71 6.46 -4.17 -6.65
C LYS A 71 5.82 -2.78 -6.63
N ARG A 72 4.59 -2.65 -7.12
CA ARG A 72 3.84 -1.38 -7.10
C ARG A 72 3.47 -0.95 -5.68
N VAL A 73 3.03 -1.87 -4.82
CA VAL A 73 2.76 -1.58 -3.40
C VAL A 73 4.03 -1.11 -2.69
N TYR A 74 5.13 -1.84 -2.85
CA TYR A 74 6.40 -1.47 -2.24
C TYR A 74 6.87 -0.09 -2.71
N HIS A 75 6.85 0.16 -4.02
CA HIS A 75 7.22 1.44 -4.60
C HIS A 75 6.35 2.57 -4.06
N SER A 76 5.04 2.35 -4.02
CA SER A 76 4.10 3.37 -3.59
C SER A 76 4.29 3.76 -2.13
N VAL A 77 4.44 2.78 -1.25
CA VAL A 77 4.71 3.02 0.18
C VAL A 77 6.03 3.76 0.41
N MET A 78 7.07 3.41 -0.34
CA MET A 78 8.43 3.95 -0.14
C MET A 78 8.69 5.29 -0.83
N ASN A 79 8.03 5.57 -1.96
CA ASN A 79 8.35 6.72 -2.82
C ASN A 79 7.18 7.68 -2.97
N ASP A 80 5.99 7.20 -3.33
CA ASP A 80 4.85 8.07 -3.71
C ASP A 80 4.31 8.89 -2.52
N PHE A 81 4.43 8.40 -1.29
CA PHE A 81 4.02 9.17 -0.10
C PHE A 81 5.02 10.26 0.33
N ASN A 82 6.21 10.33 -0.28
CA ASN A 82 7.13 11.45 -0.04
C ASN A 82 6.75 12.67 -0.90
N GLU A 83 6.15 12.45 -2.07
CA GLU A 83 5.74 13.52 -2.99
C GLU A 83 4.42 14.17 -2.53
N ALA A 84 3.48 13.40 -1.99
CA ALA A 84 2.20 13.93 -1.50
C ALA A 84 2.31 14.90 -0.29
N GLN A 85 3.46 14.97 0.38
CA GLN A 85 3.72 15.98 1.42
C GLN A 85 4.36 17.27 0.88
N ALA A 86 4.96 17.24 -0.31
CA ALA A 86 5.63 18.40 -0.90
C ALA A 86 4.63 19.39 -1.52
N GLU A 87 3.51 18.91 -2.08
CA GLU A 87 2.53 19.78 -2.76
C GLU A 87 1.56 20.51 -1.82
N GLY A 88 1.57 20.20 -0.51
CA GLY A 88 0.66 20.80 0.47
C GLY A 88 1.23 22.02 1.23
N GLN A 89 2.47 22.44 0.97
CA GLN A 89 3.12 23.53 1.71
C GLN A 89 3.27 24.86 0.94
N ASP A 90 2.94 24.91 -0.35
CA ASP A 90 3.18 26.11 -1.18
C ASP A 90 1.96 27.03 -1.37
N GLU A 91 0.78 26.73 -0.79
CA GLU A 91 -0.40 27.62 -0.87
C GLU A 91 -0.62 28.51 0.38
N ALA A 92 0.41 28.73 1.20
CA ALA A 92 0.31 29.62 2.35
C ALA A 92 1.53 30.55 2.49
N LYS A 93 1.75 31.42 1.50
CA LYS A 93 2.49 32.68 1.68
C LYS A 93 1.89 33.82 0.88
#